data_AF-A0A842NYW2-F1
#
_entry.id   AF-A0A842NYW2-F1
#
_cell.length_a   1.000
_cell.length_b   1.000
_cell.length_c   1.000
_cell.angle_alpha   90.00
_cell.angle_beta   90.00
_cell.angle_gamma   90.00
#
_symmetry.space_group_name_H-M   'P 1'
#
loop_
_entity.id
_entity.type
_entity.pdbx_description
1 polymer ?
#
loop_
_entity_poly.entity_id
_entity_poly.type
_entity_poly.pdbx_seq_one_letter_code
_entity_poly.pdbx_strand_id
1 'polypeptide(L)' 'MPKLKCNDYGFECNFQVDGEQEKVIEDFRTHTEEVHGIDYSKEAVMQFLLRKQK' A
#
# COMPACT_ATOMS: atom_id res chain seq x y z
N MET A 1 -12.83 -1.43 -6.46
CA MET A 1 -12.26 -0.63 -5.36
C MET A 1 -10.83 -1.10 -5.14
N PRO A 2 -9.84 -0.20 -5.07
CA PRO A 2 -8.43 -0.56 -4.86
C PRO A 2 -8.22 -1.30 -3.53
N LYS A 3 -7.28 -2.25 -3.54
CA LYS A 3 -6.93 -3.08 -2.38
C LYS A 3 -5.44 -3.44 -2.37
N LEU A 4 -4.73 -3.02 -1.33
CA LEU A 4 -3.34 -3.37 -1.07
C LEU A 4 -3.21 -4.32 0.11
N LYS A 5 -2.26 -5.25 0.02
CA LYS A 5 -1.88 -6.14 1.11
C LYS A 5 -0.36 -6.16 1.16
N CYS A 6 0.23 -5.95 2.32
CA CYS A 6 1.69 -5.95 2.46
C CYS A 6 2.31 -7.29 2.01
N ASN A 7 1.66 -8.41 2.33
CA ASN A 7 2.08 -9.75 1.90
C ASN A 7 2.18 -9.93 0.37
N ASP A 8 1.41 -9.15 -0.41
CA ASP A 8 1.47 -9.14 -1.89
C ASP A 8 2.78 -8.55 -2.42
N TYR A 9 3.46 -7.75 -1.60
CA TYR A 9 4.68 -7.01 -1.94
C TYR A 9 5.90 -7.53 -1.16
N GLY A 10 5.84 -8.74 -0.60
CA GLY A 10 6.97 -9.39 0.06
C GLY A 10 7.22 -8.98 1.51
N PHE A 11 6.30 -8.22 2.12
CA PHE A 11 6.36 -7.89 3.53
C PHE A 11 5.80 -9.02 4.39
N GLU A 12 6.51 -9.39 5.45
CA GLU A 12 6.09 -10.39 6.43
C GLU A 12 5.07 -9.83 7.44
N CYS A 13 3.99 -9.20 6.95
CA CYS A 13 2.88 -8.74 7.77
C CYS A 13 1.51 -8.97 7.13
N ASN A 14 0.47 -8.99 7.96
CA ASN A 14 -0.92 -9.24 7.57
C ASN A 14 -1.72 -7.97 7.27
N PHE A 15 -1.08 -6.81 7.14
CA PHE A 15 -1.77 -5.57 6.86
C PHE A 15 -2.47 -5.60 5.49
N GLN A 16 -3.72 -5.14 5.50
CA GLN A 16 -4.60 -5.03 4.34
C GLN A 16 -5.34 -3.69 4.45
N VAL A 17 -5.43 -2.98 3.33
CA VAL A 17 -6.32 -1.83 3.20
C VAL A 17 -7.10 -1.91 1.88
N ASP A 18 -8.37 -1.54 1.94
CA ASP A 18 -9.27 -1.40 0.80
C ASP A 18 -10.18 -0.18 1.00
N GLY A 19 -10.65 0.40 -0.11
CA GLY A 19 -11.48 1.59 -0.08
C GLY A 19 -11.24 2.51 -1.28
N GLU A 20 -11.34 3.82 -1.06
CA GLU A 20 -11.00 4.84 -2.05
C GLU A 20 -9.49 4.88 -2.30
N GLN A 21 -9.09 5.29 -3.51
CA GLN A 21 -7.69 5.31 -3.92
C GLN A 21 -6.82 6.14 -2.99
N GLU A 22 -7.26 7.34 -2.62
CA GLU A 22 -6.51 8.23 -1.74
C GLU A 22 -6.33 7.61 -0.36
N LYS A 23 -7.40 7.08 0.23
CA LYS A 23 -7.36 6.37 1.52
C LYS A 23 -6.37 5.20 1.47
N VAL A 24 -6.47 4.34 0.46
CA VAL A 24 -5.58 3.18 0.30
C VAL A 24 -4.12 3.61 0.17
N ILE A 25 -3.84 4.71 -0.52
CA ILE A 25 -2.47 5.25 -0.65
C ILE A 25 -1.96 5.75 0.69
N GLU A 26 -2.75 6.54 1.42
CA GLU A 26 -2.32 7.14 2.69
C GLU A 26 -2.14 6.10 3.79
N ASP A 27 -3.14 5.23 4.01
CA ASP A 27 -3.06 4.15 5.00
C ASP A 27 -1.88 3.20 4.72
N PHE A 28 -1.67 2.81 3.45
CA PHE A 28 -0.57 1.91 3.10
C PHE A 28 0.80 2.55 3.31
N ARG A 29 0.95 3.82 2.91
CA ARG A 29 2.19 4.59 3.13
C ARG A 29 2.50 4.74 4.62
N THR A 30 1.51 5.16 5.41
CA THR A 30 1.66 5.33 6.85
C THR A 30 2.03 4.01 7.51
N HIS A 31 1.37 2.92 7.14
CA HIS A 31 1.72 1.60 7.64
C HIS A 31 3.17 1.20 7.30
N THR A 32 3.62 1.39 6.06
CA THR A 32 4.99 1.05 5.67
C THR A 32 6.03 1.91 6.37
N GLU A 33 5.72 3.18 6.64
CA GLU A 33 6.61 4.07 7.40
C GLU A 33 6.71 3.63 8.87
N GLU A 34 5.58 3.41 9.53
CA GLU A 34 5.54 3.11 10.97
C GLU A 34 5.95 1.66 11.31
N VAL A 35 5.56 0.70 10.47
CA VAL A 35 5.77 -0.74 10.76
C VAL A 35 6.99 -1.31 10.05
N HIS A 36 7.27 -0.85 8.84
CA HIS A 36 8.41 -1.34 8.05
C HIS A 36 9.60 -0.37 8.03
N GLY A 37 9.43 0.87 8.51
CA GLY A 37 10.47 1.90 8.46
C GLY A 37 10.74 2.42 7.05
N ILE A 38 9.79 2.25 6.12
CA ILE A 38 9.93 2.59 4.69
C ILE A 38 8.95 3.72 4.35
N ASP A 39 9.48 4.91 4.09
CA ASP A 39 8.70 6.01 3.53
C ASP A 39 8.57 5.85 2.02
N TYR A 40 7.39 5.43 1.57
CA TYR A 40 7.05 5.44 0.15
C TYR A 40 6.41 6.77 -0.24
N SER A 41 6.88 7.38 -1.33
CA SER A 41 6.16 8.49 -1.96
C SER A 41 4.76 8.06 -2.41
N LYS A 42 3.79 8.99 -2.37
CA LYS A 42 2.42 8.75 -2.88
C LYS A 42 2.43 8.18 -4.31
N GLU A 43 3.33 8.65 -5.16
CA GLU A 43 3.51 8.16 -6.54
C GLU A 43 3.94 6.69 -6.60
N ALA A 44 4.85 6.26 -5.72
CA ALA A 44 5.28 4.86 -5.66
C ALA A 44 4.13 3.94 -5.25
N VAL A 45 3.33 4.34 -4.27
CA VAL A 45 2.14 3.59 -3.84
C VAL A 45 1.07 3.55 -4.94
N MET A 46 0.92 4.64 -5.69
CA MET A 46 0.04 4.67 -6.87
C MET A 46 0.49 3.68 -7.95
N GLN A 47 1.79 3.50 -8.17
CA GLN A 47 2.29 2.48 -9.09
C GLN A 47 1.97 1.05 -8.62
N PHE A 48 1.98 0.78 -7.31
CA PHE A 48 1.56 -0.52 -6.78
C PHE A 48 0.10 -0.82 -7.11
N LEU A 49 -0.78 0.19 -7.02
CA LEU A 49 -2.19 0.07 -7.38
C LEU A 49 -2.42 -0.15 -8.88
N LEU A 50 -1.66 0.52 -9.74
CA LEU A 50 -1.76 0.35 -11.19
C LEU A 50 -1.31 -1.04 -11.65
N ARG A 51 -0.25 -1.59 -11.03
CA ARG A 51 0.25 -2.93 -11.35
C ARG A 51 -0.74 -4.04 -11.00
N LYS A 52 -1.54 -3.86 -9.96
CA LYS A 52 -2.52 -4.86 -9.49
C LYS A 52 -3.83 -4.91 -10.31
N GLN A 53 -4.05 -3.91 -11.17
CA GLN A 53 -5.23 -3.84 -12.06
C GLN A 53 -4.99 -4.49 -13.44
N LYS A 54 -3.77 -4.98 -13.71
CA LYS A 54 -3.45 -5.74 -14.92
C LYS A 54 -3.63 -7.24 -14.74
#